data_AF-A0A1M5IMD5-F1
#
_entry.id   AF-A0A1M5IMD5-F1
#
_cell.length_a   1.000
_cell.length_b   1.000
_cell.length_c   1.000
_cell.angle_alpha   90.00
_cell.angle_beta   90.00
_cell.angle_gamma   90.00
#
_symmetry.space_group_name_H-M   'P 1'
#
loop_
_entity.id
_entity.type
_entity.pdbx_description
1 polymer ?
#
loop_
_entity_poly.entity_id
_entity_poly.type
_entity_poly.pdbx_seq_one_letter_code
_entity_poly.pdbx_strand_id
1 'polypeptide(L)'
;MNRKSFIKKNLLAGGLMAVLPQITTANPIFQEEPIFDHELITDFVFAAHKSLEETKKILDKYPLILNCANQFKKGDFETAVGGASHMGRKDIVDFLVSRGARLDIFNYAFLGYGDFIKKVVTDHPHLLRAPGPHGFSLLHHAEVGKHPELVSWLQDKGLTEKIFKGIF
;
A
#
# COMPACT_ATOMS: atom_id res chain seq x y z
N MET A 1 -20.52 -6.28 74.97
CA MET A 1 -19.83 -5.04 74.59
C MET A 1 -20.77 -4.16 73.77
N ASN A 2 -20.92 -2.87 74.12
CA ASN A 2 -21.88 -1.96 73.49
C ASN A 2 -21.29 -1.32 72.21
N ARG A 3 -22.02 -1.39 71.09
CA ARG A 3 -21.66 -0.90 69.74
C ARG A 3 -21.15 0.55 69.70
N LYS A 4 -21.62 1.41 70.63
CA LYS A 4 -21.16 2.81 70.73
C LYS A 4 -19.74 2.96 71.30
N SER A 5 -19.24 1.97 72.05
CA SER A 5 -17.87 1.99 72.61
C SER A 5 -16.81 1.51 71.61
N PHE A 6 -17.20 0.75 70.59
CA PHE A 6 -16.29 0.26 69.55
C PHE A 6 -15.94 1.35 68.51
N ILE A 7 -16.91 2.20 68.17
CA ILE A 7 -16.73 3.27 67.18
C ILE A 7 -15.86 4.41 67.74
N LYS A 8 -15.99 4.76 69.02
CA LYS A 8 -15.15 5.80 69.64
C LYS A 8 -13.68 5.39 69.82
N LYS A 9 -13.36 4.10 69.91
CA LYS A 9 -11.98 3.62 70.06
C LYS A 9 -11.17 3.61 68.75
N ASN A 10 -11.84 3.58 67.59
CA ASN A 10 -11.17 3.45 66.29
C ASN A 10 -11.16 4.75 65.45
N LEU A 11 -11.78 5.84 65.91
CA LEU A 11 -11.76 7.13 65.19
C LEU A 11 -10.58 8.06 65.58
N LEU A 12 -9.76 7.69 66.56
CA LEU A 12 -8.59 8.48 67.00
C LEU A 12 -7.25 7.92 66.48
N ALA A 13 -7.27 6.89 65.64
CA ALA A 13 -6.10 6.46 64.86
C ALA A 13 -6.09 7.13 63.48
N GLY A 14 -6.47 8.40 63.43
CA GLY A 14 -6.19 9.25 62.29
C GLY A 14 -4.69 9.51 62.24
N GLY A 15 -4.05 9.10 61.14
CA GLY A 15 -2.71 9.56 60.82
C GLY A 15 -1.91 8.53 60.03
N LEU A 16 -1.77 8.83 58.73
CA LEU A 16 -0.69 8.44 57.82
C LEU A 16 -1.02 7.37 56.78
N MET A 17 -1.40 7.90 55.61
CA MET A 17 -1.00 7.44 54.28
C MET A 17 -1.57 6.10 53.83
N ALA A 18 -2.82 6.13 53.37
CA ALA A 18 -3.21 5.28 52.25
C ALA A 18 -2.34 5.67 51.05
N VAL A 19 -1.24 4.96 50.85
CA VAL A 19 -0.50 5.00 49.58
C VAL A 19 -1.42 4.39 48.55
N LEU A 20 -2.21 5.24 47.89
CA LEU A 20 -2.80 4.89 46.61
C LEU A 20 -1.64 4.43 45.72
N PRO A 21 -1.70 3.26 45.07
CA PRO A 21 -0.84 3.03 43.93
C PRO A 21 -1.22 4.11 42.94
N GLN A 22 -0.39 5.14 42.81
CA GLN A 22 -0.37 5.93 41.60
C GLN A 22 0.03 4.95 40.52
N ILE A 23 -0.98 4.34 39.89
CA ILE A 23 -0.84 3.81 38.54
C ILE A 23 -0.48 5.06 37.73
N THR A 24 0.82 5.30 37.60
CA THR A 24 1.35 6.18 36.59
C THR A 24 0.93 5.54 35.28
N THR A 25 -0.21 5.97 34.74
CA THR A 25 -0.48 5.84 33.32
C THR A 25 0.52 6.77 32.63
N ALA A 26 1.78 6.36 32.59
CA ALA A 26 2.65 6.77 31.51
C ALA A 26 1.98 6.17 30.27
N ASN A 27 1.14 6.96 29.60
CA ASN A 27 0.92 6.73 28.19
C ASN A 27 2.34 6.72 27.62
N PRO A 28 2.86 5.60 27.10
CA PRO A 28 4.05 5.70 26.29
C PRO A 28 3.67 6.69 25.20
N ILE A 29 4.35 7.84 25.18
CA ILE A 29 4.36 8.66 23.99
C ILE A 29 5.00 7.73 22.96
N PHE A 30 4.18 7.05 22.17
CA PHE A 30 4.65 6.39 20.97
C PHE A 30 5.20 7.53 20.13
N GLN A 31 6.52 7.67 20.16
CA GLN A 31 7.20 8.56 19.23
C GLN A 31 6.95 7.95 17.86
N GLU A 32 6.09 8.59 17.07
CA GLU A 32 5.80 8.13 15.72
C GLU A 32 7.11 8.10 14.95
N GLU A 33 7.49 6.91 14.49
CA GLU A 33 8.64 6.76 13.61
C GLU A 33 8.43 7.61 12.36
N PRO A 34 9.45 8.32 11.88
CA PRO A 34 9.30 9.21 10.73
C PRO A 34 8.89 8.42 9.48
N ILE A 35 7.86 8.91 8.80
CA ILE A 35 7.40 8.40 7.49
C ILE A 35 7.87 9.33 6.37
N PHE A 36 7.85 8.84 5.13
CA PHE A 36 8.13 9.69 3.96
C PHE A 36 7.03 10.71 3.73
N ASP A 37 7.43 11.92 3.33
CA ASP A 37 6.50 12.98 2.94
C ASP A 37 5.70 12.57 1.70
N HIS A 38 4.41 12.88 1.71
CA HIS A 38 3.50 12.57 0.61
C HIS A 38 3.96 13.19 -0.74
N GLU A 39 4.49 14.41 -0.71
CA GLU A 39 5.01 15.09 -1.91
C GLU A 39 6.18 14.33 -2.52
N LEU A 40 7.11 13.83 -1.70
CA LEU A 40 8.24 13.03 -2.16
C LEU A 40 7.77 11.71 -2.79
N ILE A 41 6.78 11.04 -2.19
CA ILE A 41 6.18 9.82 -2.77
C ILE A 41 5.51 10.13 -4.10
N THR A 42 4.75 11.23 -4.16
CA THR A 42 4.07 11.69 -5.37
C THR A 42 5.06 11.96 -6.50
N ASP A 43 6.14 12.70 -6.21
CA ASP A 43 7.20 13.01 -7.18
C ASP A 43 7.89 11.75 -7.70
N PHE A 44 8.18 10.79 -6.81
CA PHE A 44 8.79 9.52 -7.19
C PHE A 44 7.89 8.71 -8.13
N VAL A 45 6.61 8.59 -7.79
CA VAL A 45 5.62 7.87 -8.60
C VAL A 45 5.42 8.58 -9.94
N PHE A 46 5.28 9.91 -9.97
CA PHE A 46 5.17 10.68 -11.22
C PHE A 46 6.41 10.60 -12.10
N ALA A 47 7.61 10.59 -11.52
CA ALA A 47 8.85 10.42 -12.27
C ALA A 47 8.83 9.10 -13.05
N ALA A 48 8.39 8.01 -12.40
CA ALA A 48 8.31 6.68 -13.01
C ALA A 48 7.33 6.57 -14.19
N HIS A 49 6.40 7.51 -14.34
CA HIS A 49 5.55 7.57 -15.54
C HIS A 49 6.33 8.02 -16.80
N LYS A 50 7.39 8.81 -16.64
CA LYS A 50 7.95 9.60 -17.75
C LYS A 50 9.47 9.65 -17.87
N SER A 51 10.24 9.52 -16.78
CA SER A 51 11.68 9.79 -16.79
C SER A 51 12.46 8.78 -15.96
N LEU A 52 13.17 7.87 -16.64
CA LEU A 52 14.08 6.93 -16.00
C LEU A 52 15.16 7.64 -15.16
N GLU A 53 15.69 8.75 -15.67
CA GLU A 53 16.76 9.50 -15.01
C GLU A 53 16.27 10.16 -13.71
N GLU A 54 15.08 10.75 -13.69
CA GLU A 54 14.51 11.30 -12.44
C GLU A 54 14.12 10.17 -11.48
N THR A 55 13.59 9.04 -11.97
CA THR A 55 13.31 7.88 -11.13
C THR A 55 14.57 7.36 -10.44
N LYS A 56 15.68 7.22 -11.17
CA LYS A 56 16.99 6.83 -10.61
C LYS A 56 17.45 7.82 -9.55
N LYS A 57 17.45 9.11 -9.90
CA LYS A 57 17.92 10.19 -9.02
C LYS A 57 17.17 10.23 -7.69
N ILE A 58 15.85 10.09 -7.71
CA ILE A 58 15.04 10.07 -6.48
C ILE A 58 15.33 8.79 -5.68
N LEU A 59 15.35 7.62 -6.34
CA LEU A 59 15.58 6.34 -5.66
C LEU A 59 16.99 6.23 -5.06
N ASP A 60 18.02 6.70 -5.75
CA ASP A 60 19.40 6.69 -5.26
C ASP A 60 19.54 7.59 -4.02
N LYS A 61 18.80 8.71 -3.96
CA LYS A 61 18.76 9.61 -2.80
C LYS A 61 17.93 9.04 -1.63
N TYR A 62 16.85 8.31 -1.93
CA TYR A 62 15.92 7.76 -0.94
C TYR A 62 15.62 6.27 -1.20
N PRO A 63 16.55 5.32 -0.97
CA PRO A 63 16.39 3.93 -1.40
C PRO A 63 15.15 3.21 -0.84
N LEU A 64 14.71 3.57 0.38
CA LEU A 64 13.56 2.95 1.04
C LEU A 64 12.21 3.41 0.47
N ILE A 65 12.17 4.40 -0.45
CA ILE A 65 10.95 4.87 -1.09
C ILE A 65 10.42 3.91 -2.16
N LEU A 66 11.23 2.92 -2.58
CA LEU A 66 10.95 2.02 -3.71
C LEU A 66 9.53 1.46 -3.75
N ASN A 67 8.99 1.09 -2.59
CA ASN A 67 7.70 0.45 -2.44
C ASN A 67 6.62 1.37 -1.84
N CYS A 68 6.91 2.66 -1.66
CA CYS A 68 5.91 3.63 -1.25
C CYS A 68 4.85 3.78 -2.36
N ALA A 69 3.59 3.79 -1.95
CA ALA A 69 2.46 4.02 -2.83
C ALA A 69 1.92 5.42 -2.60
N ASN A 70 1.72 6.16 -3.68
CA ASN A 70 0.92 7.38 -3.66
C ASN A 70 -0.58 7.01 -3.63
N GLN A 71 -1.41 7.89 -3.07
CA GLN A 71 -2.86 7.81 -3.22
C GLN A 71 -3.35 9.04 -3.99
N PHE A 72 -3.61 8.91 -5.29
CA PHE A 72 -4.02 10.04 -6.13
C PHE A 72 -5.41 10.55 -5.79
N LYS A 73 -6.32 9.63 -5.45
CA LYS A 73 -7.70 9.86 -5.01
C LYS A 73 -8.08 8.80 -4.00
N LYS A 74 -9.23 8.94 -3.33
CA LYS A 74 -9.71 7.97 -2.34
C LYS A 74 -9.80 6.56 -2.95
N GLY A 75 -8.87 5.69 -2.54
CA GLY A 75 -8.77 4.29 -3.00
C GLY A 75 -7.87 4.05 -4.22
N ASP A 76 -7.38 5.10 -4.88
CA ASP A 76 -6.52 5.02 -6.07
C ASP A 76 -5.05 5.01 -5.68
N PHE A 77 -4.54 3.83 -5.32
CA PHE A 77 -3.16 3.64 -4.89
C PHE A 77 -2.24 3.23 -6.03
N GLU A 78 -1.04 3.79 -6.05
CA GLU A 78 -0.05 3.49 -7.07
C GLU A 78 1.39 3.57 -6.57
N THR A 79 2.18 2.54 -6.88
CA THR A 79 3.64 2.54 -6.70
C THR A 79 4.35 3.03 -7.97
N ALA A 80 5.64 3.34 -7.86
CA ALA A 80 6.44 3.74 -9.03
C ALA A 80 6.44 2.66 -10.14
N VAL A 81 6.49 1.38 -9.78
CA VAL A 81 6.41 0.28 -10.77
C VAL A 81 5.01 0.18 -11.39
N GLY A 82 3.95 0.46 -10.61
CA GLY A 82 2.58 0.65 -11.10
C GLY A 82 2.52 1.71 -12.20
N GLY A 83 3.01 2.91 -11.90
CA GLY A 83 3.08 4.04 -12.82
C GLY A 83 3.82 3.70 -14.12
N ALA A 84 5.03 3.15 -14.00
CA ALA A 84 5.82 2.74 -15.16
C ALA A 84 5.11 1.67 -16.01
N SER A 85 4.47 0.68 -15.37
CA SER A 85 3.84 -0.44 -16.05
C SER A 85 2.58 -0.05 -16.82
N HIS A 86 1.70 0.82 -16.29
CA HIS A 86 0.53 1.25 -17.05
C HIS A 86 0.88 2.25 -18.17
N MET A 87 2.04 2.93 -18.05
CA MET A 87 2.58 3.82 -19.08
C MET A 87 3.37 3.10 -20.18
N GLY A 88 3.54 1.77 -20.09
CA GLY A 88 4.31 1.00 -21.08
C GLY A 88 5.83 1.20 -21.00
N ARG A 89 6.34 1.73 -19.88
CA ARG A 89 7.75 2.10 -19.69
C ARG A 89 8.60 0.93 -19.23
N LYS A 90 8.84 -0.02 -20.13
CA LYS A 90 9.64 -1.22 -19.84
C LYS A 90 11.04 -0.89 -19.32
N ASP A 91 11.65 0.19 -19.82
CA ASP A 91 12.93 0.73 -19.33
C ASP A 91 12.92 1.04 -17.83
N ILE A 92 11.84 1.65 -17.35
CA ILE A 92 11.67 2.03 -15.94
C ILE A 92 11.22 0.83 -15.10
N VAL A 93 10.32 -0.02 -15.62
CA VAL A 93 9.89 -1.24 -14.92
C VAL A 93 11.09 -2.16 -14.68
N ASP A 94 11.89 -2.45 -15.71
CA ASP A 94 13.06 -3.33 -15.58
C ASP A 94 14.06 -2.77 -14.55
N PHE A 95 14.27 -1.45 -14.55
CA PHE A 95 15.09 -0.79 -13.53
C PHE A 95 14.51 -0.99 -12.13
N LEU A 96 13.24 -0.66 -11.89
CA LEU A 96 12.62 -0.78 -10.56
C LEU A 96 12.57 -2.24 -10.06
N VAL A 97 12.29 -3.18 -10.96
CA VAL A 97 12.34 -4.63 -10.66
C VAL A 97 13.75 -5.05 -10.27
N SER A 98 14.78 -4.58 -10.99
CA SER A 98 16.18 -4.88 -10.64
C SER A 98 16.60 -4.33 -9.26
N ARG A 99 15.84 -3.36 -8.71
CA ARG A 99 16.02 -2.83 -7.36
C ARG A 99 15.17 -3.54 -6.30
N GLY A 100 14.36 -4.52 -6.68
CA GLY A 100 13.50 -5.27 -5.76
C GLY A 100 12.12 -4.65 -5.52
N ALA A 101 11.57 -3.95 -6.51
CA ALA A 101 10.19 -3.46 -6.43
C ALA A 101 9.21 -4.63 -6.22
N ARG A 102 8.26 -4.45 -5.29
CA ARG A 102 7.17 -5.39 -5.06
C ARG A 102 6.16 -5.27 -6.19
N LEU A 103 5.83 -6.41 -6.79
CA LEU A 103 4.95 -6.49 -7.95
C LEU A 103 3.56 -6.95 -7.55
N ASP A 104 2.56 -6.32 -8.15
CA ASP A 104 1.18 -6.79 -8.14
C ASP A 104 0.82 -7.51 -9.46
N ILE A 105 -0.43 -8.00 -9.53
CA ILE A 105 -0.94 -8.73 -10.69
C ILE A 105 -0.93 -7.91 -11.99
N PHE A 106 -1.05 -6.58 -11.90
CA PHE A 106 -1.02 -5.69 -13.05
C PHE A 106 0.39 -5.54 -13.61
N ASN A 107 1.38 -5.45 -12.72
CA ASN A 107 2.79 -5.47 -13.13
C ASN A 107 3.16 -6.81 -13.79
N TYR A 108 2.68 -7.94 -13.25
CA TYR A 108 2.90 -9.26 -13.86
C TYR A 108 2.24 -9.39 -15.25
N ALA A 109 1.06 -8.80 -15.44
CA ALA A 109 0.41 -8.74 -16.75
C ALA A 109 1.24 -7.92 -17.75
N PHE A 110 1.77 -6.77 -17.31
CA PHE A 110 2.68 -5.95 -18.13
C PHE A 110 4.00 -6.65 -18.46
N LEU A 111 4.54 -7.44 -17.53
CA LEU A 111 5.83 -8.14 -17.70
C LEU A 111 5.74 -9.44 -18.51
N GLY A 112 4.53 -9.92 -18.81
CA GLY A 112 4.33 -11.10 -19.67
C GLY A 112 4.26 -12.42 -18.92
N TYR A 113 3.94 -12.41 -17.63
CA TYR A 113 3.76 -13.62 -16.83
C TYR A 113 2.38 -14.24 -17.06
N GLY A 114 2.03 -14.52 -18.33
CA GLY A 114 0.68 -14.92 -18.75
C GLY A 114 0.15 -16.14 -18.01
N ASP A 115 0.96 -17.19 -17.83
CA ASP A 115 0.51 -18.41 -17.15
C ASP A 115 0.21 -18.19 -15.66
N PHE A 116 0.98 -17.31 -15.00
CA PHE A 116 0.69 -16.88 -13.64
C PHE A 116 -0.64 -16.12 -13.57
N ILE A 117 -0.87 -15.16 -14.49
CA ILE A 117 -2.13 -14.40 -14.56
C ILE A 117 -3.32 -15.34 -14.78
N LYS A 118 -3.22 -16.25 -15.77
CA LYS A 118 -4.27 -17.23 -16.08
C LYS A 118 -4.61 -18.09 -14.87
N LYS A 119 -3.60 -18.55 -14.13
CA LYS A 119 -3.78 -19.34 -12.91
C LYS A 119 -4.47 -18.53 -11.81
N VAL A 120 -3.92 -17.37 -11.46
CA VAL A 120 -4.43 -16.54 -10.36
C VAL A 120 -5.88 -16.09 -10.63
N VAL A 121 -6.20 -15.69 -11.87
CA VAL A 121 -7.57 -15.32 -12.24
C VAL A 121 -8.51 -16.53 -12.25
N THR A 122 -8.02 -17.72 -12.59
CA THR A 122 -8.82 -18.96 -12.51
C THR A 122 -9.15 -19.33 -11.06
N ASP A 123 -8.15 -19.24 -10.17
CA ASP A 123 -8.31 -19.54 -8.74
C ASP A 123 -9.13 -18.44 -8.02
N HIS A 124 -9.05 -17.19 -8.50
CA HIS A 124 -9.73 -16.02 -7.94
C HIS A 124 -10.43 -15.18 -9.04
N PRO A 125 -11.62 -15.60 -9.52
CA PRO A 125 -12.27 -14.98 -10.69
C PRO A 125 -12.60 -13.49 -10.57
N HIS A 126 -12.78 -12.98 -9.34
CA HIS A 126 -13.04 -11.56 -9.09
C HIS A 126 -11.85 -10.66 -9.48
N LEU A 127 -10.63 -11.19 -9.55
CA LEU A 127 -9.45 -10.44 -9.98
C LEU A 127 -9.48 -10.08 -11.47
N LEU A 128 -10.27 -10.77 -12.30
CA LEU A 128 -10.43 -10.43 -13.72
C LEU A 128 -10.90 -8.97 -13.91
N ARG A 129 -11.73 -8.47 -12.99
CA ARG A 129 -12.29 -7.12 -13.03
C ARG A 129 -11.83 -6.25 -11.86
N ALA A 130 -10.73 -6.62 -11.21
CA ALA A 130 -10.11 -5.77 -10.20
C ALA A 130 -9.57 -4.49 -10.87
N PRO A 131 -9.82 -3.30 -10.28
CA PRO A 131 -9.26 -2.06 -10.81
C PRO A 131 -7.80 -1.93 -10.39
N GLY A 132 -6.92 -1.69 -11.37
CA GLY A 132 -5.56 -1.22 -11.12
C GLY A 132 -5.52 0.30 -10.92
N PRO A 133 -4.31 0.88 -10.83
CA PRO A 133 -4.14 2.34 -10.73
C PRO A 133 -4.92 3.08 -11.80
N HIS A 134 -5.57 4.18 -11.44
CA HIS A 134 -6.43 4.99 -12.33
C HIS A 134 -7.59 4.24 -12.99
N GLY A 135 -7.85 3.00 -12.57
CA GLY A 135 -8.83 2.10 -13.13
C GLY A 135 -8.34 1.28 -14.31
N PHE A 136 -7.04 1.28 -14.62
CA PHE A 136 -6.47 0.44 -15.68
C PHE A 136 -6.68 -1.05 -15.35
N SER A 137 -7.16 -1.80 -16.33
CA SER A 137 -7.45 -3.23 -16.17
C SER A 137 -6.24 -4.10 -16.51
N LEU A 138 -6.32 -5.40 -16.20
CA LEU A 138 -5.35 -6.40 -16.65
C LEU A 138 -5.14 -6.37 -18.19
N LEU A 139 -6.22 -6.08 -18.94
CA LEU A 139 -6.17 -5.98 -20.39
C LEU A 139 -5.28 -4.82 -20.84
N HIS A 140 -5.43 -3.63 -20.23
CA HIS A 140 -4.58 -2.49 -20.54
C HIS A 140 -3.10 -2.79 -20.30
N HIS A 141 -2.79 -3.39 -19.15
CA HIS A 141 -1.42 -3.75 -18.81
C HIS A 141 -0.82 -4.80 -19.77
N ALA A 142 -1.59 -5.83 -20.15
CA ALA A 142 -1.15 -6.82 -21.12
C ALA A 142 -0.89 -6.19 -22.51
N GLU A 143 -1.72 -5.22 -22.93
CA GLU A 143 -1.56 -4.52 -24.21
C GLU A 143 -0.34 -3.62 -24.23
N VAL A 144 -0.17 -2.74 -23.23
CA VAL A 144 1.02 -1.84 -23.18
C VAL A 144 2.30 -2.63 -22.92
N GLY A 145 2.20 -3.81 -22.30
CA GLY A 145 3.27 -4.80 -22.18
C GLY A 145 3.56 -5.59 -23.45
N LYS A 146 2.69 -5.50 -24.47
CA LYS A 146 2.78 -6.20 -25.77
C LYS A 146 2.70 -7.73 -25.65
N HIS A 147 1.74 -8.24 -24.88
CA HIS A 147 1.51 -9.68 -24.67
C HIS A 147 0.22 -10.16 -25.35
N PRO A 148 0.22 -10.36 -26.69
CA PRO A 148 -1.01 -10.62 -27.46
C PRO A 148 -1.75 -11.89 -27.03
N GLU A 149 -1.04 -12.95 -26.63
CA GLU A 149 -1.69 -14.18 -26.14
C GLU A 149 -2.47 -13.96 -24.85
N LEU A 150 -1.93 -13.16 -23.92
CA LEU A 150 -2.62 -12.80 -22.68
C LEU A 150 -3.80 -11.87 -22.98
N VAL A 151 -3.63 -10.93 -23.92
CA VAL A 151 -4.71 -10.05 -24.41
C VAL A 151 -5.88 -10.87 -24.93
N SER A 152 -5.65 -11.80 -25.86
CA SER A 152 -6.70 -12.67 -26.40
C SER A 152 -7.37 -13.50 -25.31
N TRP A 153 -6.59 -14.09 -24.40
CA TRP A 153 -7.18 -14.87 -23.31
C TRP A 153 -8.06 -14.04 -22.38
N LEU A 154 -7.66 -12.81 -22.02
CA LEU A 154 -8.45 -11.90 -21.18
C LEU A 154 -9.77 -11.51 -21.88
N GLN A 155 -9.72 -11.25 -23.19
CA GLN A 155 -10.90 -10.96 -24.00
C GLN A 155 -11.85 -12.16 -24.09
N ASP A 156 -11.33 -13.37 -24.26
CA ASP A 156 -12.11 -14.62 -24.25
C ASP A 156 -12.79 -14.86 -22.88
N LYS A 157 -12.20 -14.34 -21.79
CA LYS A 157 -12.81 -14.33 -20.45
C LYS A 157 -13.83 -13.20 -20.25
N GLY A 158 -14.07 -12.38 -21.26
CA GLY A 158 -15.05 -11.29 -21.23
C GLY A 158 -14.53 -9.96 -20.69
N LEU A 159 -13.21 -9.81 -20.47
CA LEU A 159 -12.62 -8.51 -20.15
C LEU A 159 -12.37 -7.74 -21.45
N THR A 160 -13.19 -6.73 -21.74
CA THR A 160 -13.07 -5.89 -22.94
C THR A 160 -12.69 -4.45 -22.64
N GLU A 161 -12.91 -4.01 -21.39
CA GLU A 161 -12.61 -2.67 -20.94
C GLU A 161 -11.14 -2.54 -20.52
N LYS A 162 -10.45 -1.55 -21.10
CA LYS A 162 -9.06 -1.20 -20.75
C LYS A 162 -8.99 -0.33 -19.49
N ILE A 163 -10.05 0.43 -19.24
CA ILE A 163 -10.20 1.31 -18.08
C ILE A 163 -11.60 1.17 -17.53
N PHE A 164 -11.72 0.90 -16.23
CA PHE A 164 -12.98 1.02 -15.51
C PHE A 164 -13.16 2.48 -15.07
N LYS A 165 -14.22 3.13 -15.55
CA LYS A 165 -14.49 4.55 -15.26
C LYS A 165 -15.39 4.70 -14.04
N GLY A 166 -15.17 5.76 -13.24
CA GLY A 166 -16.07 6.14 -12.14
C GLY A 166 -15.95 5.29 -10.87
N ILE A 167 -14.82 4.61 -10.68
CA ILE A 167 -14.55 3.72 -9.53
C ILE A 167 -13.77 4.40 -8.39
N PHE A 168 -13.05 5.48 -8.67
CA PHE A 168 -12.29 6.29 -7.71
C PHE A 168 -12.72 7.76 -7.74
#